data_AF-A0A1V5H5K0-F1
#
_entry.id   AF-A0A1V5H5K0-F1
#
_cell.length_a   1.000
_cell.length_b   1.000
_cell.length_c   1.000
_cell.angle_alpha   90.00
_cell.angle_beta   90.00
_cell.angle_gamma   90.00
#
_symmetry.space_group_name_H-M   'P 1'
#
loop_
_entity.id
_entity.type
_entity.pdbx_description
1 polymer ?
#
loop_
_entity_poly.entity_id
_entity_poly.type
_entity_poly.pdbx_seq_one_letter_code
_entity_poly.pdbx_strand_id
1 'polypeptide(L)'
;MMKALNMRFLFLALILAFCLQSCAGMNGPASPKSPVQPPAPAKPVPLPEPVDQTPAQSVNQARIHAAAGEYLKAITVYHDVHQKNPKDEHLAREYATFLNGAKSTAAEMLGKGEIAAAGALLYALKNSYPKFRGIEQMLSFDYAFLNSRLDYCRKTLTRQGFEEYRKGNLNQAIVLWQGLLAIDPDNEEMKEAVRTAIQQQKNLKEKN
;
A
#
# COMPACT_ATOMS: atom_id res chain seq x y z
N MET A 1 37.28 24.75 -22.29
CA MET A 1 36.88 23.35 -22.55
C MET A 1 37.21 22.50 -21.32
N MET A 2 36.28 21.62 -20.92
CA MET A 2 36.35 20.62 -19.82
C MET A 2 36.42 21.19 -18.39
N LYS A 3 35.78 20.65 -17.35
CA LYS A 3 34.78 19.59 -17.13
C LYS A 3 34.33 19.81 -15.66
N ALA A 4 33.03 19.92 -15.37
CA ALA A 4 32.53 19.82 -13.99
C ALA A 4 31.79 18.49 -13.87
N LEU A 5 32.49 17.51 -13.30
CA LEU A 5 32.09 16.11 -13.19
C LEU A 5 31.49 15.85 -11.79
N ASN A 6 30.23 15.42 -11.78
CA ASN A 6 29.56 14.55 -10.79
C ASN A 6 29.80 14.77 -9.28
N MET A 7 29.10 15.76 -8.73
CA MET A 7 28.82 15.94 -7.29
C MET A 7 27.74 14.97 -6.76
N ARG A 8 27.82 13.69 -7.12
CA ARG A 8 26.92 12.62 -6.63
C ARG A 8 27.66 11.41 -6.06
N PHE A 9 28.97 11.30 -6.30
CA PHE A 9 29.79 10.22 -5.76
C PHE A 9 30.41 10.52 -4.38
N LEU A 10 30.40 11.78 -3.94
CA LEU A 10 31.04 12.20 -2.69
C LEU A 10 30.22 11.87 -1.42
N PHE A 11 28.93 11.57 -1.55
CA PHE A 11 28.08 11.20 -0.41
C PHE A 11 28.06 9.69 -0.10
N LEU A 12 28.54 8.84 -1.03
CA LEU A 12 28.58 7.37 -0.83
C LEU A 12 29.83 6.89 -0.08
N ALA A 13 30.84 7.74 0.11
CA ALA A 13 32.07 7.38 0.82
C ALA A 13 32.05 7.68 2.33
N LEU A 14 31.04 8.41 2.84
CA LEU A 14 31.04 8.90 4.22
C LEU A 14 30.28 8.02 5.22
N ILE A 15 29.62 6.95 4.77
CA ILE A 15 28.85 6.03 5.64
C ILE A 15 29.66 4.76 6.00
N LEU A 16 30.83 4.55 5.37
CA LEU A 16 31.64 3.35 5.54
C LEU A 16 32.81 3.50 6.55
N ALA A 17 32.68 4.38 7.54
CA ALA A 17 33.76 4.70 8.49
C ALA A 17 33.36 4.61 9.98
N PHE A 18 32.34 3.81 10.32
CA PHE A 18 32.03 3.48 11.72
C PHE A 18 32.33 2.01 12.01
N CYS A 19 33.60 1.66 11.88
CA CYS A 19 34.18 0.49 12.55
C CYS A 19 35.49 0.96 13.17
N LEU A 20 35.75 0.47 14.39
CA LEU A 20 36.93 0.63 15.23
C LEU A 20 36.79 1.68 16.35
N GLN A 21 36.47 1.18 17.55
CA GLN A 21 37.31 1.24 18.75
C GLN A 21 36.42 1.10 20.01
N SER A 22 36.61 0.02 20.77
CA SER A 22 37.21 0.12 22.11
C SER A 22 37.21 -1.24 22.81
N CYS A 23 38.39 -1.86 22.89
CA CYS A 23 38.70 -2.83 23.93
C CYS A 23 39.59 -2.11 24.94
N ALA A 24 39.12 -2.00 26.18
CA ALA A 24 39.95 -1.67 27.34
C ALA A 24 39.54 -2.62 28.46
N GLY A 25 40.51 -3.41 28.95
CA GLY A 25 40.31 -4.42 29.99
C GLY A 25 40.63 -3.91 31.40
N MET A 26 40.25 -4.68 32.40
CA MET A 26 40.89 -4.68 33.71
C MET A 26 40.71 -6.03 34.43
N ASN A 27 41.81 -6.50 35.00
CA ASN A 27 41.97 -7.78 35.69
C ASN A 27 41.45 -7.73 37.13
N GLY A 28 40.99 -8.87 37.63
CA GLY A 28 40.72 -9.15 39.05
C GLY A 28 40.72 -10.66 39.33
N PRO A 29 41.12 -11.13 40.53
CA PRO A 29 41.83 -12.41 40.70
C PRO A 29 40.93 -13.64 40.98
N ALA A 30 41.58 -14.79 40.87
CA ALA A 30 41.05 -16.15 40.82
C ALA A 30 40.55 -16.74 42.15
N SER A 31 39.64 -17.72 42.04
CA SER A 31 39.65 -18.97 42.82
C SER A 31 38.67 -20.04 42.27
N PRO A 32 38.87 -21.34 42.56
CA PRO A 32 38.84 -22.40 41.55
C PRO A 32 37.73 -23.45 41.75
N LYS A 33 37.43 -24.26 40.71
CA LYS A 33 37.16 -25.71 40.81
C LYS A 33 36.85 -26.42 39.48
N SER A 34 37.52 -27.56 39.32
CA SER A 34 37.24 -28.78 38.54
C SER A 34 37.25 -28.77 37.00
N PRO A 35 37.84 -29.82 36.38
CA PRO A 35 37.98 -29.93 34.93
C PRO A 35 36.70 -30.47 34.30
N VAL A 36 36.15 -29.76 33.33
CA VAL A 36 35.09 -30.28 32.45
C VAL A 36 35.60 -30.23 31.01
N GLN A 37 35.53 -31.40 30.38
CA GLN A 37 35.89 -31.71 29.00
C GLN A 37 35.20 -30.76 28.00
N PRO A 38 35.85 -30.37 26.88
CA PRO A 38 35.20 -29.53 25.88
C PRO A 38 34.09 -30.33 25.15
N PRO A 39 32.87 -29.80 25.01
CA PRO A 39 31.90 -30.37 24.08
C PRO A 39 32.32 -30.07 22.63
N ALA A 40 32.07 -31.04 21.75
CA ALA A 40 32.35 -30.96 20.32
C ALA A 40 31.75 -29.71 19.66
N PRO A 41 32.35 -29.19 18.56
CA PRO A 41 31.83 -28.02 17.87
C PRO A 41 30.41 -28.27 17.36
N ALA A 42 29.49 -27.40 17.76
CA ALA A 42 28.11 -27.41 17.28
C ALA A 42 28.08 -27.18 15.76
N LYS A 43 27.34 -28.03 15.04
CA LYS A 43 27.05 -27.83 13.62
C LYS A 43 26.33 -26.48 13.43
N PRO A 44 26.52 -25.78 12.30
CA PRO A 44 25.81 -24.53 12.03
C PRO A 44 24.30 -24.78 12.10
N VAL A 45 23.60 -23.98 12.92
CA VAL A 45 22.13 -23.93 12.91
C VAL A 45 21.72 -23.40 11.53
N PRO A 46 20.90 -24.14 10.76
CA PRO A 46 20.35 -23.61 9.52
C PRO A 46 19.56 -22.33 9.83
N LEU A 47 19.77 -21.29 9.02
CA LEU A 47 18.90 -20.11 9.03
C LEU A 47 17.44 -20.56 8.91
N PRO A 48 16.49 -19.94 9.64
CA PRO A 48 15.08 -20.30 9.52
C PRO A 48 14.62 -20.11 8.07
N GLU A 49 14.19 -21.21 7.45
CA GLU A 49 13.56 -21.19 6.13
C GLU A 49 12.29 -20.31 6.17
N PRO A 50 11.91 -19.67 5.06
CA PRO A 50 10.65 -18.94 4.97
C PRO A 50 9.51 -19.90 5.31
N VAL A 51 8.69 -19.56 6.31
CA VAL A 51 7.55 -20.39 6.69
C VAL A 51 6.59 -20.46 5.50
N ASP A 52 6.55 -21.60 4.80
CA ASP A 52 5.57 -21.86 3.76
C ASP A 52 4.17 -21.84 4.39
N GLN A 53 3.46 -20.71 4.23
CA GLN A 53 2.09 -20.57 4.68
C GLN A 53 1.18 -21.46 3.83
N THR A 54 0.23 -22.14 4.48
CA THR A 54 -0.78 -22.93 3.76
C THR A 54 -1.76 -22.01 3.02
N PRO A 55 -2.42 -22.48 1.94
CA PRO A 55 -3.42 -21.68 1.22
C PRO A 55 -4.49 -21.09 2.15
N ALA A 56 -4.94 -21.85 3.15
CA ALA A 56 -5.91 -21.39 4.14
C ALA A 56 -5.40 -20.24 5.02
N GLN A 57 -4.12 -20.29 5.43
CA GLN A 57 -3.50 -19.22 6.22
C GLN A 57 -3.40 -17.92 5.40
N SER A 58 -2.96 -18.01 4.15
CA SER A 58 -2.84 -16.85 3.28
C SER A 58 -4.22 -16.26 2.92
N VAL A 59 -5.23 -17.09 2.70
CA VAL A 59 -6.62 -16.63 2.54
C VAL A 59 -7.11 -15.89 3.77
N ASN A 60 -6.86 -16.42 4.98
CA ASN A 60 -7.22 -15.72 6.21
C ASN A 60 -6.50 -14.36 6.33
N GLN A 61 -5.22 -14.29 5.96
CA GLN A 61 -4.48 -13.03 5.91
C GLN A 61 -5.10 -12.03 4.92
N ALA A 62 -5.53 -12.49 3.73
CA ALA A 62 -6.22 -11.64 2.77
C ALA A 62 -7.51 -11.04 3.34
N ARG A 63 -8.29 -11.83 4.09
CA ARG A 63 -9.51 -11.36 4.78
C ARG A 63 -9.19 -10.30 5.84
N ILE A 64 -8.10 -10.46 6.59
CA ILE A 64 -7.64 -9.45 7.56
C ILE A 64 -7.29 -8.14 6.85
N HIS A 65 -6.55 -8.20 5.75
CA HIS A 65 -6.26 -6.99 4.95
C HIS A 65 -7.54 -6.33 4.44
N ALA A 66 -8.52 -7.11 3.97
CA ALA A 66 -9.80 -6.57 3.50
C ALA A 66 -10.59 -5.89 4.63
N ALA A 67 -10.64 -6.49 5.82
CA ALA A 67 -11.30 -5.92 7.00
C ALA A 67 -10.65 -4.61 7.47
N ALA A 68 -9.34 -4.45 7.24
CA ALA A 68 -8.61 -3.21 7.48
C ALA A 68 -8.78 -2.16 6.35
N GLY A 69 -9.56 -2.46 5.30
CA GLY A 69 -9.71 -1.59 4.13
C GLY A 69 -8.54 -1.64 3.14
N GLU A 70 -7.56 -2.53 3.36
CA GLU A 70 -6.36 -2.68 2.53
C GLU A 70 -6.64 -3.59 1.32
N TYR A 71 -7.65 -3.25 0.53
CA TYR A 71 -8.16 -4.11 -0.54
C TYR A 71 -7.11 -4.49 -1.59
N LEU A 72 -6.18 -3.61 -1.95
CA LEU A 72 -5.11 -3.94 -2.88
C LEU A 72 -4.22 -5.07 -2.35
N LYS A 73 -3.91 -5.07 -1.04
CA LYS A 73 -3.14 -6.14 -0.41
C LYS A 73 -3.95 -7.43 -0.38
N ALA A 74 -5.22 -7.36 0.03
CA ALA A 74 -6.12 -8.51 0.02
C ALA A 74 -6.24 -9.16 -1.37
N ILE A 75 -6.46 -8.35 -2.42
CA ILE A 75 -6.51 -8.80 -3.82
C ILE A 75 -5.21 -9.49 -4.22
N THR A 76 -4.07 -8.93 -3.82
CA THR A 76 -2.75 -9.50 -4.15
C THR A 76 -2.55 -10.84 -3.47
N VAL A 77 -2.85 -10.96 -2.16
CA VAL A 77 -2.71 -12.24 -1.44
C VAL A 77 -3.63 -13.31 -2.04
N TYR A 78 -4.90 -12.98 -2.32
CA TYR A 78 -5.80 -13.94 -2.97
C TYR A 78 -5.29 -14.38 -4.34
N HIS A 79 -4.83 -13.43 -5.17
CA HIS A 79 -4.28 -13.73 -6.50
C HIS A 79 -3.09 -14.69 -6.41
N ASP A 80 -2.14 -14.41 -5.51
CA ASP A 80 -0.92 -15.19 -5.35
C ASP A 80 -1.22 -16.62 -4.91
N VAL A 81 -2.17 -16.80 -3.98
CA VAL A 81 -2.58 -18.14 -3.52
C VAL A 81 -3.32 -18.89 -4.62
N HIS A 82 -4.21 -18.22 -5.36
CA HIS A 82 -4.91 -18.81 -6.50
C HIS A 82 -3.94 -19.24 -7.61
N GLN A 83 -2.94 -18.41 -7.93
CA GLN A 83 -1.93 -18.72 -8.92
C GLN A 83 -1.10 -19.96 -8.55
N LYS A 84 -0.81 -20.16 -7.26
CA LYS A 84 -0.11 -21.35 -6.75
C LYS A 84 -0.98 -22.60 -6.73
N ASN A 85 -2.30 -22.45 -6.73
CA ASN A 85 -3.28 -23.54 -6.62
C ASN A 85 -4.35 -23.45 -7.72
N PRO A 86 -3.98 -23.45 -9.02
CA PRO A 86 -4.90 -23.11 -10.11
C PRO A 86 -5.99 -24.17 -10.39
N LYS A 87 -5.87 -25.36 -9.81
CA LYS A 87 -6.85 -26.45 -9.90
C LYS A 87 -7.83 -26.47 -8.73
N ASP A 88 -7.62 -25.62 -7.73
CA ASP A 88 -8.50 -25.53 -6.57
C ASP A 88 -9.73 -24.66 -6.92
N GLU A 89 -10.80 -25.33 -7.34
CA GLU A 89 -12.06 -24.65 -7.68
C GLU A 89 -12.71 -23.96 -6.47
N HIS A 90 -12.49 -24.46 -5.25
CA HIS A 90 -13.02 -23.82 -4.05
C HIS A 90 -12.33 -22.47 -3.84
N LEU A 91 -11.01 -22.44 -3.95
CA LEU A 91 -10.22 -21.22 -3.86
C LEU A 91 -10.58 -20.21 -4.96
N ALA A 92 -10.80 -20.67 -6.20
CA ALA A 92 -11.26 -19.82 -7.29
C ALA A 92 -12.62 -19.16 -6.98
N ARG A 93 -13.61 -19.95 -6.51
CA ARG A 93 -14.93 -19.45 -6.10
C ARG A 93 -14.84 -18.49 -4.92
N GLU A 94 -13.99 -18.78 -3.95
CA GLU A 94 -13.79 -17.93 -2.80
C GLU A 94 -13.18 -16.58 -3.20
N TYR A 95 -12.17 -16.59 -4.08
CA TYR A 95 -11.56 -15.36 -4.59
C TYR A 95 -12.58 -14.51 -5.36
N ALA A 96 -13.35 -15.13 -6.25
CA ALA A 96 -14.43 -14.44 -6.97
C ALA A 96 -15.50 -13.88 -6.00
N THR A 97 -15.84 -14.62 -4.95
CA THR A 97 -16.78 -14.16 -3.90
C THR A 97 -16.24 -12.91 -3.20
N PHE A 98 -14.96 -12.90 -2.83
CA PHE A 98 -14.30 -11.74 -2.25
C PHE A 98 -14.35 -10.52 -3.19
N LEU A 99 -14.01 -10.70 -4.47
CA LEU A 99 -14.02 -9.61 -5.45
C LEU A 99 -15.42 -9.04 -5.70
N ASN A 100 -16.43 -9.90 -5.78
CA ASN A 100 -17.84 -9.49 -5.87
C ASN A 100 -18.29 -8.75 -4.61
N GLY A 101 -17.85 -9.20 -3.43
CA GLY A 101 -18.04 -8.50 -2.16
C GLY A 101 -17.44 -7.10 -2.18
N ALA A 102 -16.17 -6.96 -2.60
CA ALA A 102 -15.51 -5.66 -2.73
C ALA A 102 -16.25 -4.69 -3.68
N LYS A 103 -16.77 -5.20 -4.81
CA LYS A 103 -17.64 -4.41 -5.71
C LYS A 103 -18.92 -3.93 -5.01
N SER A 104 -19.58 -4.80 -4.24
CA SER A 104 -20.77 -4.44 -3.45
C SER A 104 -20.45 -3.43 -2.35
N THR A 105 -19.32 -3.57 -1.66
CA THR A 105 -18.86 -2.60 -0.66
C THR A 105 -18.61 -1.23 -1.27
N ALA A 106 -17.99 -1.16 -2.45
CA ALA A 106 -17.83 0.11 -3.16
C ALA A 106 -19.20 0.75 -3.50
N ALA A 107 -20.20 -0.05 -3.91
CA ALA A 107 -21.55 0.45 -4.17
C ALA A 107 -22.23 0.98 -2.90
N GLU A 108 -22.05 0.32 -1.76
CA GLU A 108 -22.54 0.78 -0.46
C GLU A 108 -21.88 2.11 -0.03
N MET A 109 -20.56 2.22 -0.18
CA MET A 109 -19.82 3.46 0.08
C MET A 109 -20.36 4.62 -0.77
N LEU A 110 -20.65 4.38 -2.06
CA LEU A 110 -21.29 5.39 -2.91
C LEU A 110 -22.68 5.78 -2.41
N GLY A 111 -23.48 4.81 -1.95
CA GLY A 111 -24.79 5.06 -1.35
C GLY A 111 -24.73 5.91 -0.07
N LYS A 112 -23.64 5.80 0.69
CA LYS A 112 -23.36 6.61 1.89
C LYS A 112 -22.72 7.98 1.57
N GLY A 113 -22.37 8.24 0.31
CA GLY A 113 -21.65 9.45 -0.08
C GLY A 113 -20.15 9.43 0.21
N GLU A 114 -19.57 8.27 0.55
CA GLU A 114 -18.14 8.07 0.78
C GLU A 114 -17.39 7.94 -0.56
N ILE A 115 -17.50 8.96 -1.41
CA ILE A 115 -17.10 8.90 -2.82
C ILE A 115 -15.61 8.60 -2.98
N ALA A 116 -14.74 9.20 -2.15
CA ALA A 116 -13.29 8.99 -2.23
C ALA A 116 -12.90 7.54 -1.87
N ALA A 117 -13.50 6.97 -0.81
CA ALA A 117 -13.25 5.60 -0.38
C ALA A 117 -13.74 4.59 -1.44
N ALA A 118 -14.95 4.80 -1.95
CA ALA A 118 -15.49 4.00 -3.05
C ALA A 118 -14.60 4.05 -4.29
N GLY A 119 -14.15 5.25 -4.67
CA GLY A 119 -13.24 5.47 -5.78
C GLY A 119 -11.93 4.68 -5.61
N ALA A 120 -11.30 4.76 -4.44
CA ALA A 120 -10.05 4.05 -4.16
C ALA A 120 -10.21 2.53 -4.30
N LEU A 121 -11.31 1.96 -3.80
CA LEU A 121 -11.61 0.53 -3.94
C LEU A 121 -11.85 0.14 -5.41
N LEU A 122 -12.65 0.90 -6.15
CA LEU A 122 -12.88 0.67 -7.57
C LEU A 122 -11.59 0.78 -8.38
N TYR A 123 -10.69 1.70 -8.02
CA TYR A 123 -9.39 1.88 -8.64
C TYR A 123 -8.48 0.67 -8.39
N ALA A 124 -8.45 0.15 -7.17
CA ALA A 124 -7.74 -1.08 -6.84
C ALA A 124 -8.25 -2.28 -7.65
N LEU A 125 -9.58 -2.44 -7.77
CA LEU A 125 -10.21 -3.48 -8.59
C LEU A 125 -9.84 -3.32 -10.08
N LYS A 126 -9.94 -2.10 -10.62
CA LYS A 126 -9.65 -1.83 -12.05
C LYS A 126 -8.19 -2.11 -12.40
N ASN A 127 -7.27 -1.65 -11.57
CA ASN A 127 -5.83 -1.84 -11.82
C ASN A 127 -5.40 -3.30 -11.64
N SER A 128 -6.11 -4.05 -10.79
CA SER A 128 -5.87 -5.47 -10.61
C SER A 128 -6.63 -6.34 -11.62
N TYR A 129 -7.51 -5.76 -12.44
CA TYR A 129 -8.40 -6.52 -13.33
C TYR A 129 -7.68 -7.54 -14.24
N PRO A 130 -6.53 -7.22 -14.86
CA PRO A 130 -5.79 -8.22 -15.65
C PRO A 130 -5.35 -9.47 -14.86
N LYS A 131 -5.22 -9.35 -13.53
CA LYS A 131 -4.86 -10.46 -12.63
C LYS A 131 -6.02 -11.43 -12.39
N PHE A 132 -7.25 -11.07 -12.77
CA PHE A 132 -8.43 -11.90 -12.57
C PHE A 132 -8.61 -12.96 -13.67
N ARG A 133 -7.59 -13.14 -14.52
CA ARG A 133 -7.59 -14.16 -15.57
C ARG A 133 -7.84 -15.56 -15.03
N GLY A 134 -8.85 -16.21 -15.56
CA GLY A 134 -9.31 -17.55 -15.17
C GLY A 134 -10.50 -17.54 -14.21
N ILE A 135 -10.88 -16.38 -13.67
CA ILE A 135 -12.06 -16.26 -12.80
C ILE A 135 -13.05 -15.18 -13.26
N GLU A 136 -12.80 -14.51 -14.39
CA GLU A 136 -13.62 -13.38 -14.85
C GLU A 136 -15.09 -13.76 -15.04
N GLN A 137 -15.37 -14.99 -15.49
CA GLN A 137 -16.74 -15.50 -15.69
C GLN A 137 -17.54 -15.61 -14.39
N MET A 138 -16.86 -15.64 -13.23
CA MET A 138 -17.50 -15.67 -11.91
C MET A 138 -17.73 -14.26 -11.35
N LEU A 139 -17.22 -13.22 -12.03
CA LEU A 139 -17.34 -11.83 -11.59
C LEU A 139 -18.65 -11.22 -12.09
N SER A 140 -19.32 -10.50 -11.21
CA SER A 140 -20.54 -9.73 -11.50
C SER A 140 -20.24 -8.33 -12.06
N PHE A 141 -19.00 -8.10 -12.49
CA PHE A 141 -18.52 -6.83 -13.01
C PHE A 141 -17.40 -7.09 -14.02
N ASP A 142 -17.19 -6.12 -14.91
CA ASP A 142 -16.08 -6.11 -15.85
C ASP A 142 -15.27 -4.82 -15.76
N TYR A 143 -14.24 -4.71 -16.60
CA TYR A 143 -13.40 -3.51 -16.66
C TYR A 143 -14.21 -2.25 -17.03
N ALA A 144 -15.20 -2.39 -17.93
CA ALA A 144 -16.02 -1.27 -18.40
C ALA A 144 -16.91 -0.73 -17.27
N PHE A 145 -17.52 -1.63 -16.49
CA PHE A 145 -18.26 -1.30 -15.26
C PHE A 145 -17.39 -0.51 -14.29
N LEU A 146 -16.18 -1.00 -13.99
CA LEU A 146 -15.27 -0.34 -13.07
C LEU A 146 -14.86 1.05 -13.58
N ASN A 147 -14.58 1.17 -14.88
CA ASN A 147 -14.23 2.44 -15.49
C ASN A 147 -15.38 3.46 -15.40
N SER A 148 -16.62 3.03 -15.71
CA SER A 148 -17.81 3.86 -15.59
C SER A 148 -18.04 4.36 -14.16
N ARG A 149 -17.87 3.49 -13.16
CA ARG A 149 -18.01 3.85 -11.74
C ARG A 149 -16.90 4.79 -11.26
N LEU A 150 -15.67 4.62 -11.74
CA LEU A 150 -14.57 5.55 -11.45
C LEU A 150 -14.80 6.93 -12.07
N ASP A 151 -15.32 7.00 -13.29
CA ASP A 151 -15.68 8.27 -13.93
C ASP A 151 -16.76 9.02 -13.12
N TYR A 152 -17.73 8.30 -12.56
CA TYR A 152 -18.69 8.89 -11.63
C TYR A 152 -18.00 9.49 -10.39
N CYS A 153 -17.05 8.75 -9.78
CA CYS A 153 -16.29 9.24 -8.63
C CYS A 153 -15.48 10.50 -8.96
N ARG A 154 -14.73 10.50 -10.08
CA ARG A 154 -13.93 11.65 -10.54
C ARG A 154 -14.79 12.89 -10.74
N LYS A 155 -15.89 12.76 -11.48
CA LYS A 155 -16.83 13.88 -11.74
C LYS A 155 -17.42 14.42 -10.44
N THR A 156 -17.79 13.54 -9.52
CA THR A 156 -18.40 13.93 -8.25
C THR A 156 -17.42 14.65 -7.34
N LEU A 157 -16.20 14.11 -7.17
CA LEU A 157 -15.14 14.73 -6.36
C LEU A 157 -14.71 16.08 -6.94
N THR A 158 -14.59 16.18 -8.27
CA THR A 158 -14.29 17.45 -8.95
C THR A 158 -15.36 18.50 -8.63
N ARG A 159 -16.63 18.16 -8.86
CA ARG A 159 -17.77 19.05 -8.64
C ARG A 159 -17.87 19.50 -7.19
N GLN A 160 -17.84 18.55 -6.24
CA GLN A 160 -17.92 18.85 -4.81
C GLN A 160 -16.72 19.68 -4.34
N GLY A 161 -15.51 19.38 -4.82
CA GLY A 161 -14.31 20.15 -4.46
C GLY A 161 -14.43 21.63 -4.86
N PHE A 162 -14.91 21.90 -6.08
CA PHE A 162 -15.17 23.27 -6.51
C PHE A 162 -16.36 23.94 -5.80
N GLU A 163 -17.39 23.18 -5.42
CA GLU A 163 -18.48 23.70 -4.58
C GLU A 163 -17.95 24.18 -3.22
N GLU A 164 -17.13 23.38 -2.55
CA GLU A 164 -16.53 23.73 -1.26
C GLU A 164 -15.54 24.88 -1.38
N TYR A 165 -14.73 24.90 -2.43
CA TYR A 165 -13.82 26.01 -2.70
C TYR A 165 -14.56 27.34 -2.86
N ARG A 166 -15.68 27.38 -3.60
CA ARG A 166 -16.51 28.58 -3.76
C ARG A 166 -17.14 29.07 -2.46
N LYS A 167 -17.41 28.16 -1.52
CA LYS A 167 -17.91 28.51 -0.17
C LYS A 167 -16.80 29.03 0.75
N GLY A 168 -15.54 29.03 0.31
CA GLY A 168 -14.37 29.35 1.14
C GLY A 168 -13.92 28.19 2.04
N ASN A 169 -14.51 27.00 1.89
CA ASN A 169 -14.19 25.81 2.66
C ASN A 169 -12.94 25.11 2.10
N LEU A 170 -11.79 25.80 2.14
CA LEU A 170 -10.55 25.35 1.49
C LEU A 170 -10.09 23.97 1.98
N ASN A 171 -10.26 23.66 3.27
CA ASN A 171 -9.92 22.34 3.83
C ASN A 171 -10.69 21.21 3.13
N GLN A 172 -12.01 21.39 2.99
CA GLN A 172 -12.86 20.35 2.42
C GLN A 172 -12.60 20.19 0.92
N ALA A 173 -12.37 21.30 0.22
CA ALA A 173 -11.97 21.29 -1.20
C ALA A 173 -10.68 20.48 -1.41
N ILE A 174 -9.65 20.74 -0.59
CA ILE A 174 -8.36 20.02 -0.65
C ILE A 174 -8.57 18.51 -0.43
N VAL A 175 -9.35 18.12 0.59
CA VAL A 175 -9.62 16.70 0.88
C VAL A 175 -10.29 16.00 -0.31
N LEU A 176 -11.28 16.65 -0.93
CA LEU A 176 -12.00 16.10 -2.08
C LEU A 176 -11.09 15.92 -3.31
N TRP A 177 -10.26 16.93 -3.61
CA TRP A 177 -9.33 16.86 -4.74
C TRP A 177 -8.18 15.87 -4.48
N GLN A 178 -7.71 15.72 -3.24
CA GLN A 178 -6.77 14.66 -2.88
C GLN A 178 -7.38 13.28 -3.05
N GLY A 179 -8.66 13.10 -2.68
CA GLY A 179 -9.42 11.88 -2.96
C GLY A 179 -9.52 11.58 -4.46
N LEU A 180 -9.66 12.61 -5.29
CA LEU A 180 -9.63 12.46 -6.75
C LEU A 180 -8.25 12.04 -7.25
N LEU A 181 -7.18 12.68 -6.77
CA LEU A 181 -5.80 12.37 -7.17
C LEU A 181 -5.38 10.94 -6.79
N ALA A 182 -6.02 10.34 -5.78
CA ALA A 182 -5.82 8.93 -5.45
C ALA A 182 -6.32 7.96 -6.54
N ILE A 183 -7.24 8.40 -7.42
CA ILE A 183 -7.85 7.60 -8.49
C ILE A 183 -7.59 8.14 -9.91
N ASP A 184 -6.95 9.30 -9.99
CA ASP A 184 -6.53 9.99 -11.20
C ASP A 184 -5.23 10.78 -10.92
N PRO A 185 -4.10 10.09 -10.68
CA PRO A 185 -2.86 10.70 -10.21
C PRO A 185 -2.19 11.62 -11.25
N ASP A 186 -2.58 11.53 -12.52
CA ASP A 186 -2.04 12.32 -13.62
C ASP A 186 -2.87 13.58 -13.91
N ASN A 187 -3.87 13.88 -13.07
CA ASN A 187 -4.73 15.04 -13.23
C ASN A 187 -4.02 16.35 -12.83
N GLU A 188 -3.36 16.98 -13.81
CA GLU A 188 -2.61 18.22 -13.59
C GLU A 188 -3.49 19.39 -13.12
N GLU A 189 -4.73 19.47 -13.58
CA GLU A 189 -5.68 20.50 -13.14
C GLU A 189 -5.95 20.39 -11.64
N MET A 190 -6.20 19.19 -11.13
CA MET A 190 -6.48 18.98 -9.71
C MET A 190 -5.22 19.10 -8.85
N LYS A 191 -4.04 18.79 -9.38
CA LYS A 191 -2.76 19.10 -8.70
C LYS A 191 -2.59 20.60 -8.49
N GLU A 192 -2.88 21.41 -9.52
CA GLU A 192 -2.81 22.87 -9.42
C GLU A 192 -3.88 23.42 -8.47
N ALA A 193 -5.11 22.93 -8.56
CA ALA A 193 -6.20 23.34 -7.66
C ALA A 193 -5.83 23.12 -6.18
N VAL A 194 -5.27 21.95 -5.85
CA VAL A 194 -4.77 21.64 -4.49
C VAL A 194 -3.65 22.60 -4.08
N ARG A 195 -2.66 22.84 -4.97
CA ARG A 195 -1.55 23.76 -4.71
C ARG A 195 -2.05 25.18 -4.40
N THR A 196 -2.95 25.69 -5.22
CA THR A 196 -3.54 27.02 -5.07
C THR A 196 -4.34 27.13 -3.77
N ALA A 197 -5.21 26.16 -3.46
CA ALA A 197 -5.99 26.17 -2.22
C ALA A 197 -5.12 26.09 -0.97
N ILE A 198 -4.03 25.29 -0.99
CA ILE A 198 -3.05 25.24 0.11
C ILE A 198 -2.38 26.61 0.30
N GLN A 199 -1.98 27.27 -0.79
CA GLN A 199 -1.34 28.60 -0.69
C GLN A 199 -2.31 29.64 -0.11
N GLN A 200 -3.55 29.67 -0.59
CA GLN A 200 -4.58 30.57 -0.06
C GLN A 200 -4.83 30.32 1.43
N GLN A 201 -4.91 29.05 1.84
CA GLN A 201 -5.08 28.71 3.24
C GLN A 201 -3.95 29.25 4.12
N LYS A 202 -2.69 29.15 3.68
CA LYS A 202 -1.54 29.70 4.40
C LYS A 202 -1.65 31.23 4.55
N ASN A 203 -1.94 31.92 3.44
CA ASN A 203 -2.08 33.37 3.43
C ASN A 203 -3.20 33.86 4.37
N LEU A 204 -4.29 33.10 4.50
CA LEU A 204 -5.39 33.42 5.43
C LEU A 204 -5.01 33.19 6.90
N LYS A 205 -4.16 32.20 7.18
CA LYS A 205 -3.65 31.93 8.54
C LYS A 205 -2.62 32.97 8.99
N GLU A 206 -1.87 33.56 8.07
CA GLU A 206 -0.89 34.61 8.37
C GLU A 206 -1.51 35.99 8.56
N LYS A 207 -2.75 36.19 8.08
CA LYS A 207 -3.49 37.45 8.18
C LYS A 207 -4.38 37.55 9.42
N ASN A 208 -4.59 36.44 10.13
CA ASN A 208 -5.42 36.34 11.34
C ASN A 208 -4.53 36.11 12.56
#